data_AF-A0A928EHJ6-F1
#
_entry.id   AF-A0A928EHJ6-F1
#
_cell.length_a   1.000
_cell.length_b   1.000
_cell.length_c   1.000
_cell.angle_alpha   90.00
_cell.angle_beta   90.00
_cell.angle_gamma   90.00
#
_symmetry.space_group_name_H-M   'P 1'
#
loop_
_entity.id
_entity.type
_entity.pdbx_description
1 polymer ?
#
loop_
_entity_poly.entity_id
_entity_poly.type
_entity_poly.pdbx_seq_one_letter_code
_entity_poly.pdbx_strand_id
1 'polypeptide(L)'
;MIWDDVLGWNEDALDPAVDALIRIRKRAYAAGEYIQDIDVTSGWSGAGATAAQERRDSLEDSSELVLALIGDLISGLSAAQHGVAEVRLAVNEALSWADHYGLRISSAGEVTDPDPAPAWDLNRAGQQDYGINQAQQCVDNALERAAQVDAALKA
;
A
#
# COMPACT_ATOMS: atom_id res chain seq x y z
N MET A 1 -7.49 14.87 -3.65
CA MET A 1 -6.42 14.12 -4.34
C MET A 1 -6.43 14.60 -5.78
N ILE A 2 -5.32 15.13 -6.25
CA ILE A 2 -5.16 15.62 -7.63
C ILE A 2 -4.28 14.65 -8.41
N TRP A 3 -4.31 14.74 -9.75
CA TRP A 3 -3.55 13.85 -10.62
C TRP A 3 -2.06 13.81 -10.30
N ASP A 4 -1.45 14.97 -10.06
CA ASP A 4 -0.04 15.07 -9.68
C ASP A 4 0.31 14.34 -8.37
N ASP A 5 -0.64 14.25 -7.42
CA ASP A 5 -0.41 13.50 -6.17
C ASP A 5 -0.22 12.01 -6.47
N VAL A 6 -0.99 11.49 -7.42
CA VAL A 6 -1.09 10.05 -7.73
C VAL A 6 0.05 9.59 -8.64
N LEU A 7 0.59 10.47 -9.48
CA LEU A 7 1.77 10.17 -10.31
C LEU A 7 3.00 9.75 -9.49
N GLY A 8 3.10 10.23 -8.24
CA GLY A 8 4.21 9.90 -7.34
C GLY A 8 4.05 8.57 -6.59
N TRP A 9 2.92 7.88 -6.73
CA TRP A 9 2.65 6.66 -5.98
C TRP A 9 3.49 5.50 -6.55
N ASN A 10 4.30 4.89 -5.67
CA ASN A 10 5.21 3.81 -6.04
C ASN A 10 5.17 2.70 -4.97
N GLU A 11 4.73 1.52 -5.36
CA GLU A 11 4.59 0.35 -4.50
C GLU A 11 5.97 -0.17 -4.04
N ASP A 12 6.99 -0.01 -4.87
CA ASP A 12 8.37 -0.47 -4.60
C ASP A 12 8.98 0.30 -3.41
N ALA A 13 8.46 1.50 -3.11
CA ALA A 13 8.90 2.29 -1.96
C ALA A 13 8.58 1.60 -0.62
N LEU A 14 7.65 0.66 -0.59
CA LEU A 14 7.23 -0.07 0.61
C LEU A 14 8.00 -1.38 0.82
N ASP A 15 8.68 -1.92 -0.19
CA ASP A 15 9.41 -3.19 -0.12
C ASP A 15 10.43 -3.24 1.04
N PRO A 16 11.26 -2.20 1.27
CA PRO A 16 12.24 -2.22 2.35
C PRO A 16 11.59 -2.35 3.73
N ALA A 17 10.39 -1.78 3.90
CA ALA A 17 9.64 -1.82 5.15
C ALA A 17 9.02 -3.21 5.39
N VAL A 18 8.41 -3.81 4.36
CA VAL A 18 7.89 -5.19 4.43
C VAL A 18 9.01 -6.18 4.75
N ASP A 19 10.13 -6.08 4.06
CA ASP A 19 11.30 -6.91 4.31
C ASP A 19 11.85 -6.76 5.73
N ALA A 20 11.88 -5.52 6.25
CA ALA A 20 12.28 -5.25 7.62
C ALA A 20 11.34 -5.91 8.63
N LEU A 21 10.02 -5.80 8.43
CA LEU A 21 9.03 -6.43 9.30
C LEU A 21 9.13 -7.96 9.28
N ILE A 22 9.34 -8.57 8.11
CA ILE A 22 9.56 -10.03 8.00
C ILE A 22 10.79 -10.45 8.80
N ARG A 23 11.89 -9.69 8.72
CA ARG A 23 13.10 -9.97 9.54
C ARG A 23 12.83 -9.80 11.02
N ILE A 24 12.11 -8.75 11.44
CA ILE A 24 11.76 -8.50 12.84
C ILE A 24 10.86 -9.62 13.38
N ARG A 25 9.85 -10.05 12.62
CA ARG A 25 8.97 -11.17 12.97
C ARG A 25 9.74 -12.44 13.26
N LYS A 26 10.71 -12.79 12.40
CA LYS A 26 11.58 -13.98 12.61
C LYS A 26 12.38 -13.89 13.91
N ARG A 27 12.89 -12.71 14.25
CA ARG A 27 13.64 -12.49 15.51
C ARG A 27 12.73 -12.54 16.72
N ALA A 28 11.55 -11.92 16.66
CA ALA A 28 10.56 -11.96 17.72
C ALA A 28 10.08 -13.39 18.00
N TYR A 29 9.88 -14.18 16.94
CA TYR A 29 9.50 -15.59 17.06
C TYR A 29 10.56 -16.40 17.80
N ALA A 30 11.83 -16.28 17.37
CA ALA A 30 12.93 -16.97 18.05
C ALA A 30 13.10 -16.55 19.52
N ALA A 31 12.91 -15.26 19.83
CA ALA A 31 12.95 -14.78 21.21
C ALA A 31 11.80 -15.34 22.07
N GLY A 32 10.59 -15.46 21.49
CA GLY A 32 9.44 -16.09 22.14
C GLY A 32 9.68 -17.54 22.51
N GLU A 33 10.24 -18.33 21.59
CA GLU A 33 10.61 -19.74 21.85
C GLU A 33 11.62 -19.84 23.00
N TYR A 34 12.62 -18.95 23.06
CA TYR A 34 13.56 -18.92 24.18
C TYR A 34 12.90 -18.57 25.51
N ILE A 35 11.93 -17.66 25.54
CA ILE A 35 11.14 -17.35 26.75
C ILE A 35 10.32 -18.58 27.16
N GLN A 36 9.80 -19.31 26.17
CA GLN A 36 9.02 -20.51 26.38
C GLN A 36 9.80 -21.61 27.09
N ASP A 37 11.07 -21.76 26.70
CA ASP A 37 12.00 -22.75 27.24
C ASP A 37 12.56 -22.42 28.63
N ILE A 38 12.29 -21.23 29.19
CA ILE A 38 12.80 -20.87 30.53
C ILE A 38 12.08 -21.70 31.60
N ASP A 39 12.81 -22.66 32.16
CA ASP A 39 12.40 -23.40 33.34
C ASP A 39 12.76 -22.65 34.62
N VAL A 40 11.76 -22.05 35.26
CA VAL A 40 11.92 -21.32 36.53
C VAL A 40 11.79 -22.26 37.74
N THR A 41 11.06 -23.37 37.60
CA THR A 41 10.56 -24.12 38.76
C THR A 41 11.37 -25.36 39.10
N SER A 42 12.18 -25.87 38.17
CA SER A 42 13.07 -26.99 38.45
C SER A 42 14.17 -26.61 39.43
N GLY A 43 14.12 -27.24 40.61
CA GLY A 43 15.14 -27.06 41.65
C GLY A 43 15.08 -25.73 42.41
N TRP A 44 14.09 -24.87 42.14
CA TRP A 44 13.87 -23.61 42.85
C TRP A 44 12.42 -23.46 43.31
N SER A 45 12.21 -23.08 44.58
CA SER A 45 10.88 -23.00 45.19
C SER A 45 10.73 -21.82 46.16
N GLY A 46 9.49 -21.55 46.58
CA GLY A 46 9.13 -20.45 47.45
C GLY A 46 8.71 -19.18 46.69
N ALA A 47 8.46 -18.10 47.42
CA ALA A 47 7.86 -16.87 46.87
C ALA A 47 8.67 -16.24 45.72
N GLY A 48 10.01 -16.37 45.74
CA GLY A 48 10.86 -15.89 44.66
C GLY A 48 10.67 -16.66 43.35
N ALA A 49 10.53 -17.99 43.42
CA ALA A 49 10.26 -18.84 42.26
C ALA A 49 8.87 -18.54 41.67
N THR A 50 7.86 -18.32 42.52
CA THR A 50 6.52 -17.90 42.08
C THR A 50 6.56 -16.55 41.35
N ALA A 51 7.19 -15.54 41.93
CA ALA A 51 7.29 -14.22 41.30
C ALA A 51 8.07 -14.25 39.98
N ALA A 52 9.12 -15.08 39.88
CA ALA A 52 9.86 -15.26 38.64
C ALA A 52 9.03 -15.97 37.56
N GLN A 53 8.22 -16.96 37.94
CA GLN A 53 7.30 -17.64 37.01
C GLN A 53 6.26 -16.66 36.46
N GLU A 54 5.60 -15.89 37.34
CA GLU A 54 4.62 -14.87 36.94
C GLU A 54 5.24 -13.84 35.98
N ARG A 55 6.49 -13.45 36.23
CA ARG A 55 7.20 -12.52 35.34
C ARG A 55 7.52 -13.13 33.99
N ARG A 56 7.88 -14.41 33.94
CA ARG A 56 8.14 -15.16 32.70
C ARG A 56 6.85 -15.35 31.89
N ASP A 57 5.73 -15.65 32.54
CA ASP A 57 4.42 -15.77 31.88
C ASP A 57 3.99 -14.42 31.28
N SER A 58 4.16 -13.32 32.02
CA SER A 58 3.91 -11.97 31.49
C SER A 58 4.81 -11.60 30.30
N LEU A 59 6.05 -12.12 30.25
CA LEU A 59 6.94 -11.95 29.10
C LEU A 59 6.49 -12.77 27.89
N GLU A 60 5.98 -13.99 28.11
CA GLU A 60 5.38 -14.81 27.06
C GLU A 60 4.18 -14.08 26.43
N ASP A 61 3.22 -13.63 27.24
CA ASP A 61 2.05 -12.87 26.78
C ASP A 61 2.45 -11.63 25.96
N SER A 62 3.46 -10.90 26.42
CA SER A 62 3.97 -9.71 25.72
C SER A 62 4.63 -10.06 24.39
N SER A 63 5.34 -11.19 24.33
CA SER A 63 5.98 -11.69 23.11
C SER A 63 4.93 -12.11 22.06
N GLU A 64 3.87 -12.80 22.48
CA GLU A 64 2.75 -13.15 21.62
C GLU A 64 2.05 -11.91 21.05
N LEU A 65 1.79 -10.90 21.90
CA LEU A 65 1.20 -9.63 21.47
C LEU A 65 2.08 -8.92 20.42
N VAL A 66 3.40 -8.84 20.64
CA VAL A 66 4.32 -8.23 19.67
C VAL A 66 4.30 -8.98 18.34
N LEU A 67 4.27 -10.30 18.36
CA LEU A 67 4.18 -11.11 17.15
C LEU A 67 2.89 -10.87 16.37
N ALA A 68 1.75 -10.75 17.08
CA ALA A 68 0.47 -10.42 16.49
C ALA A 68 0.51 -9.03 15.82
N LEU A 69 0.98 -8.01 16.55
CA LEU A 69 1.11 -6.63 16.03
C LEU A 69 2.02 -6.54 14.80
N ILE A 70 3.14 -7.28 14.77
CA ILE A 70 3.99 -7.35 13.58
C ILE A 70 3.26 -8.01 12.41
N GLY A 71 2.45 -9.05 12.68
CA GLY A 71 1.59 -9.69 11.68
C GLY A 71 0.58 -8.71 11.07
N ASP A 72 -0.06 -7.90 11.90
CA ASP A 72 -1.01 -6.87 11.47
C ASP A 72 -0.32 -5.81 10.61
N LEU A 73 0.87 -5.34 11.02
CA LEU A 73 1.68 -4.39 10.24
C LEU A 73 2.07 -4.94 8.87
N ILE A 74 2.51 -6.21 8.78
CA ILE A 74 2.84 -6.85 7.50
C ILE A 74 1.60 -6.91 6.60
N SER A 75 0.45 -7.26 7.17
CA SER A 75 -0.81 -7.39 6.43
C SER A 75 -1.26 -6.03 5.89
N GLY A 76 -1.21 -4.99 6.73
CA GLY A 76 -1.53 -3.61 6.35
C GLY A 76 -0.62 -3.05 5.27
N LEU A 77 0.71 -3.24 5.38
CA LEU A 77 1.65 -2.82 4.34
C LEU A 77 1.45 -3.58 3.03
N SER A 78 1.17 -4.89 3.08
CA SER A 78 0.92 -5.68 1.88
C SER A 78 -0.35 -5.20 1.15
N ALA A 79 -1.40 -4.85 1.91
CA ALA A 79 -2.61 -4.25 1.35
C ALA A 79 -2.32 -2.87 0.73
N ALA A 80 -1.50 -2.04 1.38
CA ALA A 80 -1.06 -0.75 0.85
C ALA A 80 -0.29 -0.92 -0.47
N GLN A 81 0.67 -1.85 -0.52
CA GLN A 81 1.43 -2.17 -1.73
C GLN A 81 0.53 -2.58 -2.89
N HIS A 82 -0.41 -3.49 -2.63
CA HIS A 82 -1.35 -3.93 -3.65
C HIS A 82 -2.22 -2.78 -4.16
N GLY A 83 -2.77 -1.97 -3.26
CA GLY A 83 -3.57 -0.80 -3.63
C GLY A 83 -2.78 0.22 -4.46
N VAL A 84 -1.54 0.51 -4.08
CA VAL A 84 -0.66 1.40 -4.86
C VAL A 84 -0.35 0.82 -6.25
N ALA A 85 -0.12 -0.49 -6.36
CA ALA A 85 0.14 -1.14 -7.65
C ALA A 85 -1.06 -1.04 -8.61
N GLU A 86 -2.28 -1.20 -8.10
CA GLU A 86 -3.51 -1.03 -8.89
C GLU A 86 -3.70 0.42 -9.36
N VAL A 87 -3.42 1.38 -8.49
CA VAL A 87 -3.45 2.81 -8.85
C VAL A 87 -2.43 3.09 -9.95
N ARG A 88 -1.21 2.56 -9.83
CA ARG A 88 -0.16 2.71 -10.86
C ARG A 88 -0.59 2.10 -12.20
N LEU A 89 -1.29 0.97 -12.17
CA LEU A 89 -1.85 0.37 -13.38
C LEU A 89 -2.88 1.29 -14.06
N ALA A 90 -3.81 1.86 -13.28
CA ALA A 90 -4.81 2.80 -13.80
C ALA A 90 -4.17 4.09 -14.34
N VAL A 91 -3.15 4.62 -13.66
CA VAL A 91 -2.37 5.76 -14.14
C VAL A 91 -1.69 5.45 -15.49
N ASN A 92 -1.06 4.28 -15.60
CA ASN A 92 -0.40 3.86 -16.85
C ASN A 92 -1.40 3.71 -18.00
N GLU A 93 -2.62 3.25 -17.73
CA GLU A 93 -3.69 3.18 -18.72
C GLU A 93 -4.07 4.59 -19.22
N ALA A 94 -4.32 5.53 -18.31
CA ALA A 94 -4.61 6.92 -18.67
C ALA A 94 -3.49 7.58 -19.49
N LEU A 95 -2.23 7.38 -19.08
CA LEU A 95 -1.06 7.88 -19.80
C LEU A 95 -0.94 7.25 -21.20
N SER A 96 -1.27 5.96 -21.34
CA SER A 96 -1.24 5.28 -22.64
C SER A 96 -2.29 5.83 -23.60
N TRP A 97 -3.50 6.12 -23.11
CA TRP A 97 -4.53 6.80 -23.90
C TRP A 97 -4.11 8.21 -24.29
N ALA A 98 -3.56 8.98 -23.34
CA ALA A 98 -3.08 10.32 -23.64
C ALA A 98 -1.96 10.32 -24.70
N ASP A 99 -0.99 9.42 -24.57
CA ASP A 99 0.11 9.29 -25.54
C ASP A 99 -0.40 8.86 -26.93
N HIS A 100 -1.28 7.87 -26.99
CA HIS A 100 -1.84 7.37 -28.25
C HIS A 100 -2.57 8.45 -29.07
N TYR A 101 -3.29 9.33 -28.40
CA TYR A 101 -4.06 10.42 -29.04
C TYR A 101 -3.34 11.76 -29.05
N GLY A 102 -2.12 11.86 -28.50
CA GLY A 102 -1.36 13.12 -28.42
C GLY A 102 -1.95 14.15 -27.45
N LEU A 103 -2.68 13.71 -26.43
CA LEU A 103 -3.38 14.54 -25.46
C LEU A 103 -2.48 14.96 -24.30
N ARG A 104 -2.91 15.98 -23.56
CA ARG A 104 -2.27 16.43 -22.32
C ARG A 104 -3.20 16.28 -21.14
N ILE A 105 -2.67 15.75 -20.05
CA ILE A 105 -3.35 15.69 -18.75
C ILE A 105 -2.78 16.80 -17.87
N SER A 106 -3.63 17.65 -17.32
CA SER A 106 -3.23 18.70 -16.38
C SER A 106 -2.92 18.14 -14.99
N SER A 107 -2.32 18.95 -14.12
CA SER A 107 -2.05 18.57 -12.72
C SER A 107 -3.32 18.24 -11.93
N ALA A 108 -4.46 18.76 -12.35
CA ALA A 108 -5.77 18.48 -11.76
C ALA A 108 -6.40 17.19 -12.31
N GLY A 109 -5.89 16.65 -13.42
CA GLY A 109 -6.46 15.49 -14.11
C GLY A 109 -7.40 15.83 -15.27
N GLU A 110 -7.37 17.07 -15.76
CA GLU A 110 -8.17 17.45 -16.93
C GLU A 110 -7.44 17.08 -18.23
N VAL A 111 -8.11 16.37 -19.13
CA VAL A 111 -7.56 15.97 -20.43
C VAL A 111 -7.90 17.00 -21.50
N THR A 112 -6.88 17.44 -22.24
CA THR A 112 -6.99 18.44 -23.31
C THR A 112 -6.23 18.03 -24.56
N ASP A 113 -6.71 18.44 -25.72
CA ASP A 113 -6.00 18.27 -26.99
C ASP A 113 -5.20 19.54 -27.30
N PRO A 114 -3.85 19.46 -27.41
CA PRO A 114 -3.03 20.59 -27.79
C PRO A 114 -3.10 20.95 -29.29
N ASP A 115 -3.59 20.06 -30.16
CA ASP A 115 -3.76 20.27 -31.61
C ASP A 115 -5.16 19.83 -32.07
N PRO A 116 -6.21 20.59 -31.70
CA PRO A 116 -7.59 20.25 -32.02
C PRO A 116 -7.82 20.25 -33.53
N ALA A 117 -8.63 19.29 -34.00
CA ALA A 117 -8.99 19.18 -35.40
C ALA A 117 -9.64 20.47 -35.89
N PRO A 118 -9.33 20.89 -37.13
CA PRO A 118 -10.02 22.01 -37.73
C PRO A 118 -11.50 21.66 -37.94
N ALA A 119 -12.39 22.65 -37.82
CA ALA A 119 -13.86 22.46 -37.83
C ALA A 119 -14.44 21.77 -39.10
N TRP A 120 -13.65 21.69 -40.18
CA TRP A 120 -14.05 21.00 -41.41
C TRP A 120 -13.68 19.51 -41.43
N ASP A 121 -12.78 19.04 -40.55
CA ASP A 121 -12.37 17.64 -40.44
C ASP A 121 -13.14 16.93 -39.31
N LEU A 122 -14.43 16.70 -39.56
CA LEU A 122 -15.35 16.07 -38.60
C LEU A 122 -14.91 14.66 -38.20
N ASN A 123 -14.20 13.94 -39.06
CA ASN A 123 -13.71 12.60 -38.75
C ASN A 123 -12.58 12.64 -37.72
N ARG A 124 -11.59 13.53 -37.92
CA ARG A 124 -10.51 13.72 -36.94
C ARG A 124 -11.06 14.27 -35.63
N ALA A 125 -11.99 15.23 -35.68
CA ALA A 125 -12.64 15.76 -34.49
C ALA A 125 -13.33 14.65 -33.67
N GLY A 126 -14.08 13.75 -34.32
CA GLY A 126 -14.72 12.63 -33.63
C GLY A 126 -13.73 11.63 -33.01
N GLN A 127 -12.58 11.39 -33.64
CA GLN A 127 -11.53 10.54 -33.06
C GLN A 127 -10.86 11.19 -31.85
N GLN A 128 -10.62 12.50 -31.90
CA GLN A 128 -10.06 13.25 -30.79
C GLN A 128 -11.03 13.32 -29.60
N ASP A 129 -12.31 13.61 -29.86
CA ASP A 129 -13.35 13.59 -28.82
C ASP A 129 -13.45 12.21 -28.16
N TYR A 130 -13.35 11.13 -28.93
CA TYR A 130 -13.29 9.78 -28.37
C TYR A 130 -12.06 9.58 -27.48
N GLY A 131 -10.87 9.97 -27.96
CA GLY A 131 -9.62 9.89 -27.20
C GLY A 131 -9.67 10.67 -25.89
N ILE A 132 -10.17 11.92 -25.91
CA ILE A 132 -10.34 12.75 -24.72
C ILE A 132 -11.27 12.06 -23.73
N ASN A 133 -12.43 11.58 -24.17
CA ASN A 133 -13.38 10.92 -23.29
C ASN A 133 -12.81 9.63 -22.66
N GLN A 134 -12.07 8.82 -23.41
CA GLN A 134 -11.44 7.61 -22.87
C GLN A 134 -10.31 7.94 -21.88
N ALA A 135 -9.40 8.85 -22.25
CA ALA A 135 -8.33 9.28 -21.36
C ALA A 135 -8.89 9.91 -20.07
N GLN A 136 -9.94 10.74 -20.16
CA GLN A 136 -10.57 11.35 -18.99
C GLN A 136 -11.19 10.28 -18.08
N GLN A 137 -11.89 9.29 -18.64
CA GLN A 137 -12.44 8.18 -17.85
C GLN A 137 -11.35 7.39 -17.12
N CYS A 138 -10.21 7.14 -17.76
CA CYS A 138 -9.07 6.48 -17.12
C CYS A 138 -8.47 7.34 -15.99
N VAL A 139 -8.36 8.66 -16.18
CA VAL A 139 -7.90 9.59 -15.13
C VAL A 139 -8.86 9.57 -13.94
N ASP A 140 -10.16 9.67 -14.18
CA ASP A 140 -11.18 9.66 -13.14
C ASP A 140 -11.15 8.34 -12.35
N ASN A 141 -11.00 7.21 -13.04
CA ASN A 141 -10.85 5.89 -12.41
C ASN A 141 -9.59 5.83 -11.53
N ALA A 142 -8.44 6.29 -12.03
CA ALA A 142 -7.21 6.31 -11.25
C ALA A 142 -7.34 7.17 -9.98
N LEU A 143 -7.96 8.35 -10.07
CA LEU A 143 -8.23 9.23 -8.93
C LEU A 143 -9.21 8.59 -7.93
N GLU A 144 -10.27 7.94 -8.42
CA GLU A 144 -11.22 7.22 -7.58
C GLU A 144 -10.54 6.06 -6.85
N ARG A 145 -9.74 5.25 -7.57
CA ARG A 145 -9.01 4.12 -6.99
C ARG A 145 -8.03 4.60 -5.93
N ALA A 146 -7.30 5.67 -6.21
CA ALA A 146 -6.37 6.26 -5.24
C ALA A 146 -7.11 6.76 -3.98
N ALA A 147 -8.29 7.38 -4.14
CA ALA A 147 -9.13 7.76 -3.00
C ALA A 147 -9.63 6.56 -2.19
N GLN A 148 -10.02 5.46 -2.84
CA GLN A 148 -10.43 4.23 -2.17
C GLN A 148 -9.26 3.61 -1.37
N VAL A 149 -8.06 3.55 -1.96
CA VAL A 149 -6.86 3.02 -1.29
C VAL A 149 -6.48 3.88 -0.08
N ASP A 150 -6.45 5.21 -0.24
CA ASP A 150 -6.15 6.14 0.87
C ASP A 150 -7.19 6.03 2.00
N ALA A 151 -8.47 5.85 1.67
CA ALA A 151 -9.52 5.63 2.66
C ALA A 151 -9.37 4.28 3.39
N ALA A 152 -9.03 3.21 2.67
CA ALA A 152 -8.85 1.87 3.23
C ALA A 152 -7.67 1.80 4.21
N LEU A 153 -6.63 2.63 4.02
CA LEU A 153 -5.46 2.69 4.90
C LEU A 153 -5.65 3.56 6.14
N LYS A 154 -6.75 4.31 6.23
CA LYS A 154 -7.10 5.18 7.37
C LYS A 154 -8.11 4.53 8.35
N ALA A 155 -8.70 3.41 7.96
CA ALA A 155 -9.69 2.66 8.75
C ALA A 155 -8.99 1.69 9.70
#